data_AF-A0A820P7A9-F1
#
_entry.id   AF-A0A820P7A9-F1
#
_cell.length_a   1.000
_cell.length_b   1.000
_cell.length_c   1.000
_cell.angle_alpha   90.00
_cell.angle_beta   90.00
_cell.angle_gamma   90.00
#
_symmetry.space_group_name_H-M   'P 1'
#
loop_
_entity.id
_entity.type
_entity.pdbx_description
1 polymer ?
#
loop_
_entity_poly.entity_id
_entity_poly.type
_entity_poly.pdbx_seq_one_letter_code
_entity_poly.pdbx_strand_id
1 'polypeptide(L)'
;PFAQPRNAVFGQLIGATVGCIVRIIFDYIHEQFIAATLSVAISILIMQLTNTLHAPGGATALNMIMTNTTYPWYGFQYILMPTLSGTIILIIVAVIINNLSSKRHYPVAWW
;
A
#
# COMPACT_ATOMS: atom_id res chain seq x y z
N PRO A 1 -13.66 -3.47 9.06
CA PRO A 1 -14.05 -3.23 7.65
C PRO A 1 -12.85 -2.99 6.70
N PHE A 2 -11.99 -2.01 6.96
CA PHE A 2 -10.92 -1.62 6.01
C PHE A 2 -9.70 -2.53 5.95
N ALA A 3 -9.59 -3.49 6.86
CA ALA A 3 -8.53 -4.50 6.89
C ALA A 3 -8.95 -5.84 6.27
N GLN A 4 -10.10 -5.89 5.58
CA GLN A 4 -10.49 -7.09 4.84
C GLN A 4 -9.55 -7.33 3.64
N PRO A 5 -9.40 -8.58 3.17
CA PRO A 5 -8.37 -8.95 2.20
C PRO A 5 -8.37 -8.08 0.94
N ARG A 6 -9.54 -7.80 0.35
CA ARG A 6 -9.67 -6.92 -0.82
C ARG A 6 -9.06 -5.55 -0.57
N ASN A 7 -9.48 -4.86 0.49
CA ASN A 7 -8.98 -3.52 0.79
C ASN A 7 -7.48 -3.55 1.11
N ALA A 8 -7.01 -4.54 1.86
CA ALA A 8 -5.60 -4.69 2.18
C ALA A 8 -4.73 -4.87 0.92
N VAL A 9 -5.08 -5.81 0.05
CA VAL A 9 -4.33 -6.08 -1.20
C VAL A 9 -4.41 -4.89 -2.15
N PHE A 10 -5.61 -4.44 -2.51
CA PHE A 10 -5.75 -3.38 -3.51
C PHE A 10 -5.26 -2.03 -2.99
N GLY A 11 -5.47 -1.70 -1.72
CA GLY A 11 -4.94 -0.47 -1.16
C GLY A 11 -3.40 -0.45 -1.20
N GLN A 12 -2.74 -1.55 -0.86
CA GLN A 12 -1.28 -1.63 -0.94
C GLN A 12 -0.77 -1.56 -2.38
N LEU A 13 -1.45 -2.21 -3.33
CA LEU A 13 -1.11 -2.14 -4.76
C LEU A 13 -1.30 -0.72 -5.33
N ILE A 14 -2.41 -0.06 -5.01
CA ILE A 14 -2.67 1.33 -5.41
C ILE A 14 -1.59 2.24 -4.83
N GLY A 15 -1.31 2.11 -3.53
CA GLY A 15 -0.28 2.91 -2.86
C GLY A 15 1.09 2.78 -3.49
N ALA A 16 1.57 1.55 -3.69
CA ALA A 16 2.86 1.31 -4.32
C ALA A 16 2.91 1.80 -5.77
N THR A 17 1.84 1.59 -6.55
CA THR A 17 1.78 2.02 -7.96
C THR A 17 1.80 3.54 -8.07
N VAL A 18 0.95 4.23 -7.30
CA VAL A 18 0.89 5.70 -7.28
C VAL A 18 2.22 6.27 -6.80
N GLY A 19 2.81 5.72 -5.73
CA GLY A 19 4.13 6.14 -5.25
C GLY A 19 5.21 6.02 -6.34
N CYS A 20 5.26 4.90 -7.06
CA CYS A 20 6.20 4.70 -8.16
C CYS A 20 6.01 5.72 -9.30
N ILE A 21 4.75 5.95 -9.71
CA ILE A 21 4.42 6.91 -10.78
C ILE A 21 4.82 8.33 -10.37
N VAL A 22 4.43 8.75 -9.15
CA VAL A 22 4.75 10.09 -8.65
C VAL A 22 6.27 10.26 -8.51
N ARG A 23 6.99 9.25 -8.05
CA ARG A 23 8.46 9.28 -8.01
C ARG A 23 9.05 9.54 -9.40
N ILE A 24 8.63 8.78 -10.42
CA ILE A 24 9.15 8.93 -11.79
C ILE A 24 8.87 10.34 -12.33
N ILE A 25 7.69 10.90 -12.06
CA ILE A 25 7.32 12.24 -12.51
C ILE A 25 8.17 13.32 -11.84
N PHE A 26 8.45 13.17 -10.54
CA PHE A 26 9.12 14.18 -9.71
C PHE A 26 10.63 13.97 -9.55
N ASP A 27 11.20 12.90 -10.12
CA ASP A 27 12.62 12.56 -9.99
C ASP A 27 13.54 13.71 -10.46
N TYR A 28 13.09 14.45 -11.49
CA TYR A 28 13.81 15.59 -12.08
C TYR A 28 13.59 16.92 -11.36
N ILE A 29 12.54 17.03 -10.53
CA ILE A 29 12.08 18.30 -9.96
C ILE A 29 12.73 18.55 -8.59
N HIS A 30 13.31 17.51 -7.96
CA HIS A 30 13.94 17.55 -6.62
C HIS A 30 13.04 18.04 -5.47
N GLU A 31 11.73 18.23 -5.71
CA GLU A 31 10.74 18.69 -4.71
C GLU A 31 10.06 17.52 -3.98
N GLN A 32 10.80 16.88 -3.07
CA GLN A 32 10.34 15.68 -2.35
C GLN A 32 9.07 15.91 -1.52
N PHE A 33 8.88 17.11 -0.95
CA PHE A 33 7.70 17.43 -0.15
C PHE A 33 6.41 17.41 -0.98
N ILE A 34 6.47 17.99 -2.18
CA ILE A 34 5.34 18.01 -3.11
C ILE A 34 5.05 16.60 -3.62
N ALA A 35 6.09 15.85 -4.00
CA ALA A 35 5.94 14.46 -4.42
C ALA A 35 5.31 13.59 -3.31
N ALA A 36 5.75 13.76 -2.06
CA ALA A 36 5.24 13.01 -0.91
C ALA A 36 3.75 13.29 -0.68
N THR A 37 3.38 14.57 -0.57
CA THR A 37 1.99 14.98 -0.34
C THR A 37 1.06 14.56 -1.47
N LEU A 38 1.47 14.73 -2.74
CA LEU A 38 0.70 14.29 -3.90
C LEU A 38 0.54 12.76 -3.94
N SER A 39 1.60 12.00 -3.66
CA SER A 39 1.54 10.53 -3.68
C SER A 39 0.49 9.99 -2.72
N VAL A 40 0.43 10.54 -1.50
CA VAL A 40 -0.56 10.15 -0.49
C VAL A 40 -1.95 10.57 -0.90
N ALA A 41 -2.14 11.84 -1.29
CA ALA A 41 -3.45 12.38 -1.66
C ALA A 41 -4.07 11.62 -2.84
N ILE A 42 -3.31 11.39 -3.91
CA ILE A 42 -3.76 10.66 -5.10
C ILE A 42 -4.05 9.20 -4.74
N SER A 43 -3.19 8.55 -3.94
CA SER A 43 -3.42 7.17 -3.52
C SER A 43 -4.72 7.02 -2.74
N ILE A 44 -4.98 7.90 -1.78
CA ILE A 44 -6.21 7.86 -0.98
C ILE A 44 -7.44 8.15 -1.84
N LEU A 45 -7.36 9.14 -2.73
CA LEU A 45 -8.43 9.45 -3.67
C LEU A 45 -8.78 8.23 -4.53
N ILE A 46 -7.79 7.58 -5.14
CA ILE A 46 -8.03 6.38 -5.97
C ILE A 46 -8.66 5.27 -5.13
N MET A 47 -8.18 5.01 -3.92
CA MET A 47 -8.77 3.99 -3.05
C MET A 47 -10.22 4.28 -2.65
N GLN A 48 -10.57 5.56 -2.47
CA GLN A 48 -11.96 5.96 -2.23
C GLN A 48 -12.82 5.69 -3.47
N LEU A 49 -12.33 6.05 -4.66
CA LEU A 49 -13.02 5.80 -5.93
C LEU A 49 -13.22 4.30 -6.22
N THR A 50 -12.24 3.46 -5.87
CA THR A 50 -12.31 2.01 -6.08
C THR A 50 -12.99 1.26 -4.93
N ASN A 51 -13.43 1.95 -3.87
CA ASN A 51 -13.96 1.34 -2.65
C ASN A 51 -13.00 0.31 -2.04
N THR A 52 -11.69 0.58 -2.09
CA THR A 52 -10.63 -0.26 -1.53
C THR A 52 -9.80 0.50 -0.50
N LEU A 53 -10.42 1.42 0.23
CA LEU A 53 -9.74 2.25 1.24
C LEU A 53 -9.05 1.36 2.28
N HIS A 54 -7.72 1.47 2.29
CA HIS A 54 -6.82 0.89 3.26
C HIS A 54 -5.72 1.92 3.53
N ALA A 55 -5.93 2.74 4.55
CA ALA A 55 -5.05 3.86 4.89
C ALA A 55 -3.54 3.51 4.92
N PRO A 56 -3.10 2.30 5.34
CA PRO A 56 -1.70 1.90 5.24
C PRO A 56 -1.10 1.97 3.83
N GLY A 57 -1.89 1.79 2.76
CA GLY A 57 -1.38 1.96 1.39
C GLY A 57 -1.03 3.41 1.05
N GLY A 58 -1.63 4.41 1.71
CA GLY A 58 -1.18 5.80 1.61
C GLY A 58 0.23 5.97 2.18
N ALA A 59 0.54 5.32 3.32
CA ALA A 59 1.90 5.29 3.86
C ALA A 59 2.87 4.54 2.94
N THR A 60 2.43 3.50 2.23
CA THR A 60 3.23 2.80 1.21
C THR A 60 3.59 3.70 0.03
N ALA A 61 2.67 4.57 -0.41
CA ALA A 61 2.94 5.59 -1.44
C ALA A 61 3.99 6.59 -0.95
N LEU A 62 3.82 7.11 0.27
CA LEU A 62 4.76 8.03 0.90
C LEU A 62 6.17 7.43 1.02
N ASN A 63 6.25 6.17 1.47
CA ASN A 63 7.52 5.48 1.68
C ASN A 63 8.33 5.38 0.38
N MET A 64 7.68 5.14 -0.77
CA MET A 64 8.34 5.15 -2.08
C MET A 64 9.01 6.49 -2.40
N ILE A 65 8.38 7.61 -2.02
CA ILE A 65 8.96 8.94 -2.20
C ILE A 65 10.11 9.19 -1.21
N MET A 66 9.97 8.74 0.03
CA MET A 66 10.98 8.95 1.08
C MET A 66 12.21 8.04 0.94
N THR A 67 12.14 6.99 0.13
CA THR A 67 13.26 6.05 -0.10
C THR A 67 14.32 6.71 -1.00
N ASN A 68 15.09 7.65 -0.45
CA ASN A 68 16.11 8.40 -1.21
C ASN A 68 17.55 8.10 -0.81
N THR A 69 17.80 7.22 0.17
CA THR A 69 19.16 7.11 0.74
C THR A 69 19.63 5.70 1.13
N THR A 70 18.74 4.70 1.26
CA THR A 70 19.13 3.41 1.89
C THR A 70 19.08 2.20 0.95
N TYR A 71 18.31 2.23 -0.14
CA TYR A 71 18.14 1.09 -1.04
C TYR A 71 18.12 1.53 -2.51
N PRO A 72 18.67 0.72 -3.44
CA PRO A 72 18.54 0.97 -4.87
C PRO A 72 17.08 1.10 -5.27
N TRP A 73 16.78 2.01 -6.21
CA TRP A 73 15.46 2.07 -6.82
C TRP A 73 15.26 0.86 -7.72
N TYR A 74 14.50 -0.13 -7.24
CA TYR A 74 14.14 -1.34 -7.99
C TYR A 74 12.92 -1.12 -8.91
N GLY A 75 12.52 0.13 -9.17
CA GLY A 75 11.37 0.44 -10.01
C GLY A 75 10.07 -0.18 -9.50
N PHE A 76 9.29 -0.72 -10.44
CA PHE A 76 8.02 -1.38 -10.15
C PHE A 76 8.17 -2.68 -9.34
N GLN A 77 9.39 -3.20 -9.11
CA GLN A 77 9.59 -4.35 -8.22
C GLN A 77 9.12 -4.05 -6.79
N TYR A 78 9.11 -2.78 -6.36
CA TYR A 78 8.55 -2.36 -5.07
C TYR A 78 7.10 -2.83 -4.84
N ILE A 79 6.32 -2.92 -5.92
CA ILE A 79 4.92 -3.39 -5.88
C ILE A 79 4.90 -4.86 -5.45
N LEU A 80 5.80 -5.68 -5.99
CA LEU A 80 5.87 -7.11 -5.68
C LEU A 80 6.56 -7.34 -4.33
N MET A 81 7.68 -6.67 -4.11
CA MET A 81 8.56 -6.81 -2.95
C MET A 81 9.02 -5.42 -2.50
N PRO A 82 8.74 -4.99 -1.25
CA PRO A 82 8.14 -5.76 -0.16
C PRO A 82 6.60 -5.70 -0.11
N THR A 83 5.95 -4.91 -0.97
CA THR A 83 4.56 -4.49 -0.74
C THR A 83 3.55 -5.65 -0.81
N LEU A 84 3.44 -6.31 -1.97
CA LEU A 84 2.44 -7.37 -2.16
C LEU A 84 2.78 -8.60 -1.32
N SER A 85 4.05 -9.00 -1.28
CA SER A 85 4.48 -10.15 -0.48
C SER A 85 4.24 -9.96 1.01
N GLY A 86 4.62 -8.81 1.57
CA GLY A 86 4.34 -8.46 2.95
C GLY A 86 2.84 -8.48 3.24
N THR A 87 2.02 -7.96 2.32
CA THR A 87 0.57 -7.97 2.45
C THR A 87 0.00 -9.38 2.47
N ILE A 88 0.46 -10.27 1.58
CA ILE A 88 0.04 -11.68 1.54
C ILE A 88 0.42 -12.39 2.84
N ILE A 89 1.66 -12.19 3.32
CA ILE A 89 2.12 -12.78 4.59
C ILE A 89 1.23 -12.31 5.75
N LEU A 90 0.94 -11.02 5.84
CA LEU A 90 0.06 -10.47 6.87
C LEU A 90 -1.36 -11.02 6.79
N ILE A 91 -1.92 -11.21 5.59
CA ILE A 91 -3.24 -11.82 5.40
C ILE A 91 -3.23 -13.27 5.85
N ILE A 92 -2.21 -14.06 5.50
CA ILE A 92 -2.07 -15.46 5.93
C ILE A 92 -2.04 -15.53 7.46
N VAL A 93 -1.20 -14.72 8.10
CA VAL A 93 -1.12 -14.64 9.56
C VAL A 93 -2.47 -14.22 10.16
N ALA A 94 -3.14 -13.23 9.58
CA ALA A 94 -4.44 -12.76 10.03
C ALA A 94 -5.51 -13.86 9.94
N VAL A 95 -5.53 -14.65 8.85
CA VAL A 95 -6.44 -15.78 8.69
C VAL A 95 -6.15 -16.85 9.74
N ILE A 96 -4.89 -17.27 9.92
CA ILE A 96 -4.55 -18.32 10.88
C ILE A 96 -4.93 -17.87 12.29
N ILE A 97 -4.42 -16.73 12.75
CA ILE A 97 -4.55 -16.31 14.15
C ILE A 97 -5.98 -15.96 14.52
N ASN A 98 -6.73 -15.26 13.65
CA ASN A 98 -8.08 -14.87 14.00
C ASN A 98 -9.06 -16.06 13.98
N ASN A 99 -8.78 -17.14 13.23
CA ASN A 99 -9.63 -18.34 13.22
C ASN A 99 -9.29 -19.36 14.32
N LEU A 100 -8.16 -19.21 15.02
CA LEU A 100 -7.86 -20.02 16.21
C LEU A 100 -8.66 -19.57 17.44
N SER A 101 -9.21 -18.36 17.41
CA SER A 101 -10.01 -17.82 18.52
C SER A 101 -11.49 -18.15 18.32
N SER A 102 -12.16 -18.67 19.36
CA SER A 102 -13.61 -18.88 19.34
C SER A 102 -14.43 -17.57 19.27
N LYS A 103 -13.80 -16.41 19.48
CA LYS A 103 -14.46 -15.10 19.52
C LYS A 103 -14.20 -14.23 18.28
N ARG A 104 -13.32 -14.67 17.38
CA ARG A 104 -12.92 -13.89 16.20
C ARG A 104 -13.03 -14.76 14.96
N HIS A 105 -13.25 -14.11 13.83
CA HIS A 105 -13.27 -14.75 12.53
C HIS A 105 -12.71 -13.78 11.50
N TYR A 106 -11.83 -14.26 10.64
CA TYR A 106 -11.26 -13.46 9.56
C TYR A 106 -10.99 -14.33 8.33
N PRO A 107 -11.35 -13.88 7.12
CA PRO A 107 -12.02 -12.63 6.83
C PRO A 107 -13.52 -12.69 7.12
N VAL A 108 -14.11 -11.52 7.38
CA VAL A 108 -15.56 -11.35 7.54
C VAL A 108 -16.22 -11.10 6.19
N ALA A 109 -15.49 -10.49 5.24
CA ALA A 109 -15.91 -10.31 3.86
C ALA A 109 -14.67 -10.34 2.96
N TRP A 110 -14.75 -11.07 1.86
CA TRP A 110 -13.68 -11.11 0.86
C TRP A 110 -13.75 -9.95 -0.13
N TRP A 111 -14.95 -9.39 -0.37
CA TRP A 111 -15.23 -8.39 -1.39
C TRP A 111 -16.05 -7.22 -0.85
#